data_AF-A0A7T8GPF3-F1
#
_entry.id   AF-A0A7T8GPF3-F1
#
_cell.length_a   1.000
_cell.length_b   1.000
_cell.length_c   1.000
_cell.angle_alpha   90.00
_cell.angle_beta   90.00
_cell.angle_gamma   90.00
#
_symmetry.space_group_name_H-M   'P 1'
#
loop_
_entity.id
_entity.type
_entity.pdbx_description
1 polymer ?
#
loop_
_entity_poly.entity_id
_entity_poly.type
_entity_poly.pdbx_seq_one_letter_code
_entity_poly.pdbx_strand_id
1 'polypeptide(L)'
;DPKVIATQIKVSLATVYNIRKAMEGMDPMISRKPGTGGHNKKRSGEFLDLLQEDIKKDPTKSMRKIAAERNVAPITVKWAVHQDLGLKSFVRTPRHLSHNRFS
;
A
#
# COMPACT_ATOMS: atom_id res chain seq x y z
N ASP A 1 23.39 26.42 -23.46
CA ASP A 1 22.27 27.35 -23.13
C ASP A 1 21.03 26.52 -22.78
N PRO A 2 20.39 26.75 -21.61
CA PRO A 2 19.14 26.09 -21.23
C PRO A 2 18.02 26.11 -22.30
N LYS A 3 17.94 27.17 -23.11
CA LYS A 3 16.94 27.28 -24.19
C LYS A 3 17.17 26.28 -25.31
N VAL A 4 18.43 26.12 -25.74
CA VAL A 4 18.81 25.16 -26.78
C VAL A 4 18.53 23.72 -26.33
N ILE A 5 18.86 23.41 -25.08
CA ILE A 5 18.62 22.10 -24.47
C ILE A 5 17.13 21.77 -24.42
N ALA A 6 16.30 22.73 -24.01
CA ALA A 6 14.85 22.58 -23.94
C ALA A 6 14.24 22.25 -25.32
N THR A 7 14.67 22.95 -26.37
CA THR A 7 14.20 22.71 -27.75
C THR A 7 14.68 21.37 -28.29
N GLN A 8 15.93 21.00 -28.07
CA GLN A 8 16.52 19.75 -28.58
C GLN A 8 15.92 18.50 -27.92
N ILE A 9 15.67 18.55 -26.61
CA ILE A 9 15.15 17.43 -25.82
C ILE A 9 13.60 17.46 -25.73
N LYS A 10 12.96 18.51 -26.27
CA LYS A 10 11.50 18.72 -26.23
C LYS A 10 10.92 18.69 -24.82
N VAL A 11 11.59 19.37 -23.89
CA VAL A 11 11.16 19.51 -22.49
C VAL A 11 10.90 20.97 -22.16
N SER A 12 10.12 21.23 -21.11
CA SER A 12 9.88 22.60 -20.68
C SER A 12 11.18 23.26 -20.20
N LEU A 13 11.32 24.57 -20.46
CA LEU A 13 12.46 25.34 -19.97
C LEU A 13 12.59 25.27 -18.44
N ALA A 14 11.45 25.27 -17.73
CA ALA A 14 11.40 25.11 -16.28
C ALA A 14 12.03 23.79 -15.81
N THR A 15 11.80 22.69 -16.54
CA THR A 15 12.42 21.39 -16.24
C THR A 15 13.95 21.46 -16.33
N VAL A 16 14.49 22.14 -17.36
CA VAL A 16 15.94 22.31 -17.54
C VAL A 16 16.55 23.11 -16.38
N TYR A 17 15.91 24.19 -15.95
CA TYR A 17 16.37 24.97 -14.80
C TYR A 17 16.30 24.18 -13.48
N ASN A 18 15.23 23.40 -13.27
CA ASN A 18 15.08 22.58 -12.07
C ASN A 18 16.13 21.47 -11.99
N ILE A 19 16.44 20.83 -13.13
CA ILE A 19 17.50 19.82 -13.23
C ILE A 19 18.86 20.48 -12.96
N ARG A 20 19.17 21.61 -13.61
CA ARG A 20 20.42 22.34 -13.37
C ARG A 20 20.60 22.69 -11.89
N LYS A 21 19.56 23.24 -11.25
CA LYS A 21 19.57 23.54 -9.80
C LYS A 21 19.78 22.29 -8.94
N ALA A 22 19.25 21.14 -9.35
CA ALA A 22 19.48 19.87 -8.66
C ALA A 22 20.91 19.36 -8.83
N MET A 23 21.54 19.55 -10.00
CA MET A 23 22.95 19.21 -10.25
C MET A 23 23.92 20.09 -9.46
N GLU A 24 23.58 21.35 -9.22
CA GLU A 24 24.42 22.28 -8.45
C GLU A 24 24.49 21.90 -6.95
N GLY A 25 23.61 21.02 -6.46
CA GLY A 25 23.51 20.65 -5.03
C GLY A 25 23.71 19.16 -4.69
N MET A 26 23.91 18.26 -5.65
CA MET A 26 24.05 16.80 -5.43
C MET A 26 24.92 16.12 -6.49
N ASP A 27 25.23 14.83 -6.25
CA ASP A 27 25.88 13.86 -7.15
C ASP A 27 25.50 14.06 -8.64
N PRO A 28 26.45 13.94 -9.59
CA PRO A 28 26.21 14.09 -11.03
C PRO A 28 25.07 13.22 -11.61
N MET A 29 24.64 12.17 -10.90
CA MET A 29 23.54 11.31 -11.31
C MET A 29 22.19 11.75 -10.68
N ILE A 30 21.37 12.50 -11.42
CA ILE A 30 20.01 12.85 -10.97
C ILE A 30 19.10 11.63 -11.09
N SER A 31 18.72 11.06 -9.95
CA SER A 31 17.65 10.08 -9.86
C SER A 31 16.30 10.74 -9.51
N ARG A 32 15.21 10.11 -9.94
CA ARG A 32 13.86 10.56 -9.58
C ARG A 32 13.66 10.36 -8.08
N LYS A 33 13.22 11.39 -7.36
CA LYS A 33 12.79 11.24 -5.96
C LYS A 33 11.67 10.20 -5.84
N PRO A 34 11.69 9.33 -4.82
CA PRO A 34 10.58 8.41 -4.59
C PRO A 34 9.28 9.20 -4.43
N GLY A 35 8.19 8.68 -5.01
CA GLY A 35 6.87 9.30 -4.86
C GLY A 35 6.44 9.34 -3.39
N THR A 36 5.52 10.25 -3.04
CA THR A 36 5.09 10.52 -1.66
C THR A 36 4.26 9.38 -1.00
N GLY A 37 4.20 8.19 -1.59
CA GLY A 37 3.48 7.03 -1.05
C GLY A 37 1.95 7.12 -1.05
N GLY A 38 1.38 8.26 -1.46
CA GLY A 38 -0.07 8.52 -1.47
C GLY A 38 -0.69 8.56 -0.06
N HIS A 39 -1.99 8.88 0.04
CA HIS A 39 -2.76 8.95 1.29
C HIS A 39 -2.92 7.60 2.05
N ASN A 40 -2.09 6.59 1.76
CA ASN A 40 -2.16 5.23 2.29
C ASN A 40 -1.69 5.09 3.76
N LYS A 41 -1.75 6.16 4.56
CA LYS A 41 -1.37 6.17 5.99
C LYS A 41 -2.19 5.21 6.87
N LYS A 42 -3.28 4.62 6.38
CA LYS A 42 -4.11 3.68 7.14
C LYS A 42 -3.63 2.22 7.13
N ARG A 43 -2.65 1.87 6.28
CA ARG A 43 -2.01 0.54 6.23
C ARG A 43 -0.55 0.66 6.64
N SER A 44 -0.31 1.22 7.82
CA SER A 44 1.04 1.26 8.41
C SER A 44 1.53 -0.15 8.77
N GLY A 45 2.84 -0.33 8.97
CA GLY A 45 3.39 -1.59 9.46
C GLY A 45 2.73 -2.03 10.77
N GLU A 46 2.62 -1.13 11.74
CA GLU A 46 1.94 -1.38 13.02
C GLU A 46 0.49 -1.85 12.85
N PHE A 47 -0.24 -1.28 11.89
CA PHE A 47 -1.61 -1.73 11.62
C PHE A 47 -1.64 -3.18 11.11
N LEU A 48 -0.70 -3.55 10.25
CA LEU A 48 -0.60 -4.90 9.70
C LEU A 48 -0.20 -5.92 10.77
N ASP A 49 0.74 -5.58 11.64
CA ASP A 49 1.20 -6.44 12.74
C ASP A 49 0.04 -6.74 13.69
N LEU A 50 -0.63 -5.70 14.16
CA LEU A 50 -1.79 -5.82 15.05
C LEU A 50 -2.96 -6.57 14.38
N LEU A 51 -3.20 -6.33 13.08
CA LEU A 51 -4.23 -7.07 12.33
C LEU A 51 -3.90 -8.56 12.23
N GLN A 52 -2.62 -8.90 12.03
CA GLN A 52 -2.18 -10.28 11.97
C GLN A 52 -2.35 -10.99 13.33
N GLU A 53 -2.09 -10.30 14.44
CA GLU A 53 -2.33 -10.81 15.79
C GLU A 53 -3.81 -11.09 16.06
N ASP A 54 -4.71 -10.17 15.68
CA ASP A 54 -6.16 -10.38 15.83
C ASP A 54 -6.64 -11.61 15.07
N ILE A 55 -6.16 -11.79 13.83
CA ILE A 55 -6.51 -12.94 12.99
C ILE A 55 -5.96 -14.24 13.57
N LYS A 56 -4.75 -14.22 14.14
CA LYS A 56 -4.17 -15.40 14.83
C LYS A 56 -4.96 -15.75 16.09
N LYS A 57 -5.44 -14.74 16.84
CA LYS A 57 -6.20 -14.93 18.07
C LYS A 57 -7.60 -15.50 17.80
N ASP A 58 -8.29 -15.00 16.78
CA ASP A 58 -9.59 -15.50 16.36
C ASP A 58 -9.70 -15.51 14.82
N PRO A 59 -9.32 -16.63 14.18
CA PRO A 59 -9.36 -16.75 12.73
C PRO A 59 -10.79 -16.85 12.17
N THR A 60 -11.81 -17.02 13.03
CA THR A 60 -13.22 -17.10 12.61
C THR A 60 -13.88 -15.72 12.50
N LYS A 61 -13.24 -14.69 13.08
CA LYS A 61 -13.76 -13.34 13.09
C LYS A 61 -13.86 -12.79 11.67
N SER A 62 -15.04 -12.27 11.30
CA SER A 62 -15.21 -11.69 9.95
C SER A 62 -14.39 -10.41 9.76
N MET A 63 -13.89 -10.17 8.55
CA MET A 63 -13.20 -8.92 8.17
C MET A 63 -14.04 -7.67 8.50
N ARG A 64 -15.37 -7.75 8.38
CA ARG A 64 -16.29 -6.64 8.71
C ARG A 64 -16.27 -6.31 10.19
N LYS A 65 -16.22 -7.33 11.06
CA LYS A 65 -16.16 -7.15 12.52
C LYS A 65 -14.81 -6.57 12.94
N ILE A 66 -13.71 -7.07 12.38
CA ILE A 66 -12.35 -6.53 12.60
C ILE A 66 -12.29 -5.06 12.16
N ALA A 67 -12.88 -4.74 11.01
CA ALA A 67 -12.92 -3.36 10.50
C ALA A 67 -13.68 -2.40 11.43
N ALA A 68 -14.81 -2.85 11.98
CA ALA A 68 -15.58 -2.07 12.95
C ALA A 68 -14.81 -1.83 14.25
N GLU A 69 -14.16 -2.87 14.80
CA GLU A 69 -13.34 -2.76 16.02
C GLU A 69 -12.15 -1.82 15.85
N ARG A 70 -11.55 -1.78 14.64
CA ARG A 70 -10.40 -0.92 14.31
C ARG A 70 -10.79 0.44 13.72
N ASN A 71 -12.09 0.76 13.63
CA ASN A 71 -12.61 1.99 13.03
C ASN A 71 -12.03 2.29 11.62
N VAL A 72 -11.93 1.25 10.80
CA VAL A 72 -11.46 1.35 9.40
C VAL A 72 -12.53 0.85 8.43
N ALA A 73 -12.41 1.24 7.17
CA ALA A 73 -13.31 0.72 6.15
C ALA A 73 -13.05 -0.79 5.94
N PRO A 74 -14.10 -1.61 5.75
CA PRO A 74 -13.93 -3.05 5.47
C PRO A 74 -13.03 -3.33 4.26
N ILE A 75 -13.02 -2.44 3.26
CA ILE A 75 -12.14 -2.56 2.09
C ILE A 75 -10.66 -2.44 2.46
N THR A 76 -10.32 -1.60 3.45
CA THR A 76 -8.95 -1.46 3.96
C THR A 76 -8.47 -2.76 4.57
N VAL A 77 -9.29 -3.41 5.41
CA VAL A 77 -8.97 -4.71 6.01
C VAL A 77 -8.85 -5.78 4.93
N LYS A 78 -9.78 -5.81 3.95
CA LYS A 78 -9.72 -6.76 2.83
C LYS A 78 -8.41 -6.67 2.07
N TRP A 79 -7.96 -5.46 1.73
CA TRP A 79 -6.69 -5.26 1.04
C TRP A 79 -5.50 -5.62 1.92
N ALA A 80 -5.52 -5.24 3.20
CA ALA A 80 -4.49 -5.61 4.15
C ALA A 80 -4.31 -7.13 4.29
N VAL A 81 -5.42 -7.86 4.45
CA VAL A 81 -5.38 -9.33 4.57
C VAL A 81 -4.90 -9.99 3.28
N HIS A 82 -5.38 -9.52 2.11
CA HIS A 82 -5.13 -10.21 0.83
C HIS A 82 -3.83 -9.80 0.15
N GLN A 83 -3.51 -8.51 0.15
CA GLN A 83 -2.39 -7.95 -0.61
C GLN A 83 -1.15 -7.79 0.26
N ASP A 84 -1.32 -7.32 1.50
CA ASP A 84 -0.17 -7.03 2.36
C ASP A 84 0.25 -8.25 3.20
N LEU A 85 -0.71 -9.00 3.76
CA LEU A 85 -0.45 -10.20 4.58
C LEU A 85 -0.52 -11.53 3.80
N GLY A 86 -1.08 -11.52 2.58
CA GLY A 86 -1.13 -12.71 1.72
C GLY A 86 -2.01 -13.88 2.21
N LEU A 87 -2.95 -13.64 3.13
CA LEU A 87 -3.75 -14.68 3.80
C LEU A 87 -4.94 -15.13 2.92
N LYS A 88 -4.68 -16.05 1.98
CA LYS A 88 -5.72 -16.60 1.06
C LYS A 88 -6.80 -17.43 1.76
N SER A 89 -6.48 -18.07 2.89
CA SER A 89 -7.41 -18.94 3.65
C SER A 89 -8.54 -18.19 4.34
N PHE A 90 -8.34 -16.91 4.67
CA PHE A 90 -9.34 -16.05 5.32
C PHE A 90 -10.55 -15.74 4.41
N VAL A 91 -10.43 -16.03 3.12
CA VAL A 91 -11.52 -15.96 2.13
C VAL A 91 -12.52 -17.10 2.31
N ARG A 92 -12.06 -18.28 2.74
CA ARG A 92 -12.91 -19.42 3.10
C ARG A 92 -13.39 -19.22 4.53
N THR A 93 -14.36 -18.33 4.72
CA THR A 93 -15.25 -18.51 5.87
C THR A 93 -15.76 -19.95 5.78
N PRO A 94 -15.66 -20.80 6.82
CA PRO A 94 -16.27 -22.11 6.79
C PRO A 94 -17.79 -21.92 6.75
N ARG A 95 -18.36 -21.70 5.56
CA ARG A 95 -19.77 -21.94 5.33
C ARG A 95 -19.92 -23.45 5.45
N HIS A 96 -20.43 -23.88 6.60
CA HIS A 96 -20.81 -25.25 6.92
C HIS A 96 -19.65 -26.26 7.02
N LEU A 97 -19.14 -26.42 8.25
CA LEU A 97 -18.50 -27.67 8.69
C LEU A 97 -19.40 -28.46 9.66
N SER A 98 -20.71 -28.22 9.65
CA SER A 98 -21.68 -28.87 10.55
C SER A 98 -22.73 -29.69 9.82
N HIS A 99 -22.34 -30.55 8.87
CA HIS A 99 -23.18 -31.67 8.42
C HIS A 99 -22.28 -32.86 8.05
N ASN A 100 -21.79 -33.57 9.07
CA ASN A 100 -21.50 -35.00 8.97
C ASN A 100 -21.91 -35.64 10.30
N ARG A 101 -23.23 -35.66 10.54
CA ARG A 101 -23.86 -36.75 11.29
C ARG A 101 -24.39 -37.72 10.23
N PHE A 102 -23.67 -38.81 10.03
CA PHE A 102 -24.26 -40.09 9.63
C PHE A 102 -23.92 -40.99 10.82
N SER A 103 -24.88 -41.27 11.70
CA SER A 103 -25.87 -42.37 11.57
C SER A 103 -25.19 -43.71 11.70
#